data_AF-A0A812IBW1-F1
#
_entry.id   AF-A0A812IBW1-F1
#
_cell.length_a   1.000
_cell.length_b   1.000
_cell.length_c   1.000
_cell.angle_alpha   90.00
_cell.angle_beta   90.00
_cell.angle_gamma   90.00
#
_symmetry.space_group_name_H-M   'P 1'
#
loop_
_entity.id
_entity.type
_entity.pdbx_description
1 polymer ?
#
loop_
_entity_poly.entity_id
_entity_poly.type
_entity_poly.pdbx_seq_one_letter_code
_entity_poly.pdbx_strand_id
1 'polypeptide(L)'
;MSMVALESKTHRGRCIFDPSSPQRIIFDLMAMVFLLYDLCFTPVTIAWDFPMVGWLLYCTSAVAVFWTLDIIMTCRTAYYVAGLAWTRPLMIFRRYCRTTFFLDLFIVCVDWLTVFANSVFPEETSSQASDNPEVIGAKLVRFSKATRVVRIVSVTCLFRIFLFWRHLGDRLHGGSSSKYVGDMARLIVIIIWINHVMSCTWFYIGRVAIGDTGL
;
A
#
# COMPACT_ATOMS: atom_id res chain seq x y z
N MET A 1 -12.18 35.92 30.49
CA MET A 1 -11.19 36.01 31.58
C MET A 1 -10.69 34.59 31.88
N SER A 2 -9.93 34.00 30.96
CA SER A 2 -8.45 34.07 30.92
C SER A 2 -7.81 33.20 32.00
N MET A 3 -7.65 31.88 31.74
CA MET A 3 -6.58 31.04 32.32
C MET A 3 -6.61 29.54 31.94
N VAL A 4 -7.26 29.10 30.84
CA VAL A 4 -6.94 27.77 30.22
C VAL A 4 -5.90 27.92 29.09
N ALA A 5 -5.25 29.09 29.05
CA ALA A 5 -3.95 29.30 28.41
C ALA A 5 -2.80 28.74 29.27
N LEU A 6 -3.03 27.65 30.01
CA LEU A 6 -1.95 26.90 30.65
C LEU A 6 -1.30 26.02 29.58
N GLU A 7 -0.39 26.66 28.85
CA GLU A 7 1.01 26.25 28.84
C GLU A 7 1.25 24.73 28.89
N SER A 8 0.66 24.00 27.95
CA SER A 8 1.29 22.80 27.43
C SER A 8 2.40 23.27 26.50
N LYS A 9 3.54 23.68 27.07
CA LYS A 9 4.85 23.55 26.42
C LYS A 9 5.08 22.05 26.17
N THR A 10 4.32 21.47 25.24
CA THR A 10 4.70 20.24 24.58
C THR A 10 6.00 20.56 23.90
N HIS A 11 7.11 20.21 24.55
CA HIS A 11 8.40 20.06 23.89
C HIS A 11 8.12 19.31 22.59
N ARG A 12 8.10 20.02 21.46
CA ARG A 12 8.08 19.39 20.15
C ARG A 12 9.35 18.54 20.15
N GLY A 13 9.19 17.23 20.27
CA GLY A 13 10.30 16.31 20.02
C GLY A 13 10.91 16.72 18.67
N ARG A 14 12.23 16.77 18.58
CA ARG A 14 12.91 17.14 17.33
C ARG A 14 12.35 16.25 16.22
N CYS A 15 11.91 16.90 15.14
CA CYS A 15 11.37 16.28 13.93
C CYS A 15 10.13 15.40 14.14
N ILE A 16 9.04 16.01 14.58
CA ILE A 16 7.69 15.42 14.59
C ILE A 16 6.83 16.18 13.60
N PHE A 17 6.15 15.44 12.73
CA PHE A 17 5.23 16.00 11.76
C PHE A 17 3.87 16.21 12.40
N ASP A 18 3.31 17.39 12.17
CA ASP A 18 1.92 17.65 12.47
C ASP A 18 1.05 16.94 11.41
N PRO A 19 0.02 16.19 11.79
CA PRO A 19 -0.86 15.49 10.85
C PRO A 19 -1.60 16.45 9.90
N SER A 20 -1.76 17.73 10.27
CA SER A 20 -2.36 18.78 9.41
C SER A 20 -1.34 19.56 8.58
N SER A 21 -0.05 19.22 8.69
CA SER A 21 1.00 19.90 7.94
C SER A 21 0.88 19.65 6.42
N PRO A 22 1.18 20.66 5.57
CA PRO A 22 1.09 20.51 4.11
C PRO A 22 2.04 19.43 3.59
N GLN A 23 3.19 19.23 4.25
CA GLN A 23 4.14 18.16 3.91
C GLN A 23 3.50 16.78 4.10
N ARG A 24 2.77 16.57 5.20
CA ARG A 24 2.07 15.31 5.44
C ARG A 24 0.96 15.07 4.42
N ILE A 25 0.21 16.12 4.09
CA ILE A 25 -0.84 16.04 3.07
C ILE A 25 -0.28 15.67 1.70
N ILE A 26 0.82 16.30 1.27
CA ILE A 26 1.49 15.94 0.00
C ILE A 26 1.96 14.49 0.02
N PHE A 27 2.54 14.04 1.13
CA PHE A 27 2.97 12.66 1.27
C PHE A 27 1.79 11.67 1.21
N ASP A 28 0.69 11.98 1.89
CA ASP A 28 -0.52 11.15 1.83
C ASP A 28 -1.14 11.17 0.41
N LEU A 29 -1.06 12.28 -0.34
CA LEU A 29 -1.47 12.33 -1.76
C LEU A 29 -0.57 11.47 -2.64
N MET A 30 0.75 11.51 -2.45
CA MET A 30 1.67 10.61 -3.14
C MET A 30 1.35 9.16 -2.80
N ALA A 31 1.11 8.85 -1.53
CA ALA A 31 0.73 7.51 -1.09
C ALA A 31 -0.54 7.01 -1.80
N MET A 32 -1.52 7.89 -2.02
CA MET A 32 -2.71 7.54 -2.80
C MET A 32 -2.39 7.19 -4.25
N VAL A 33 -1.47 7.89 -4.90
CA VAL A 33 -1.05 7.58 -6.29
C VAL A 33 -0.34 6.23 -6.36
N PHE A 34 0.62 5.98 -5.47
CA PHE A 34 1.33 4.69 -5.40
C PHE A 34 0.38 3.53 -5.08
N LEU A 35 -0.58 3.76 -4.19
CA LEU A 35 -1.60 2.79 -3.84
C LEU A 35 -2.52 2.49 -5.03
N LEU A 36 -2.98 3.49 -5.78
CA LEU A 36 -3.79 3.28 -6.99
C LEU A 36 -3.00 2.52 -8.06
N TYR A 37 -1.72 2.85 -8.24
CA TYR A 37 -0.82 2.08 -9.11
C TYR A 37 -0.79 0.60 -8.70
N ASP A 38 -0.52 0.31 -7.42
CA ASP A 38 -0.50 -1.06 -6.90
C ASP A 38 -1.83 -1.78 -7.11
N LEU A 39 -2.94 -1.09 -6.84
CA LEU A 39 -4.30 -1.63 -6.91
C LEU A 39 -4.73 -2.00 -8.34
N CYS A 40 -4.22 -1.28 -9.35
CA CYS A 40 -4.52 -1.54 -10.76
C CYS A 40 -3.52 -2.50 -11.40
N PHE A 41 -2.22 -2.32 -11.17
CA PHE A 41 -1.17 -3.13 -11.81
C PHE A 41 -1.01 -4.51 -11.17
N THR A 42 -1.24 -4.65 -9.86
CA THR A 42 -1.08 -5.95 -9.19
C THR A 42 -1.93 -7.06 -9.83
N PRO A 43 -3.25 -6.91 -10.02
CA PRO A 43 -4.08 -7.95 -10.66
C PRO A 43 -3.58 -8.32 -12.06
N VAL A 44 -3.13 -7.32 -12.83
CA VAL A 44 -2.60 -7.53 -14.19
C VAL A 44 -1.29 -8.32 -14.14
N THR A 45 -0.35 -7.93 -13.27
CA THR A 45 0.94 -8.63 -13.14
C THR A 45 0.78 -10.10 -12.74
N ILE A 46 -0.22 -10.40 -11.90
CA ILE A 46 -0.53 -11.78 -11.50
C ILE A 46 -1.21 -12.54 -12.64
N ALA A 47 -2.23 -11.94 -13.27
CA ALA A 47 -3.03 -12.60 -14.28
C ALA A 47 -2.28 -12.84 -15.60
N TRP A 48 -1.41 -11.92 -16.01
CA TRP A 48 -0.57 -12.05 -17.19
C TRP A 48 0.82 -12.63 -16.91
N ASP A 49 1.18 -12.86 -15.64
CA ASP A 49 2.49 -13.38 -15.22
C ASP A 49 3.64 -12.61 -15.86
N PHE A 50 3.60 -11.28 -15.69
CA PHE A 50 4.66 -10.43 -16.21
C PHE A 50 5.96 -10.71 -15.44
N PRO A 51 7.06 -10.97 -16.16
CA PRO A 51 8.34 -11.20 -15.52
C PRO A 51 8.78 -9.94 -14.77
N MET A 52 9.31 -10.12 -13.56
CA MET A 52 9.72 -9.03 -12.67
C MET A 52 11.10 -8.47 -13.06
N VAL A 53 11.22 -8.03 -14.32
CA VAL A 53 12.45 -7.54 -14.92
C VAL A 53 12.27 -6.14 -15.50
N GLY A 54 13.36 -5.41 -15.69
CA GLY A 54 13.36 -4.09 -16.31
C GLY A 54 12.45 -3.09 -15.58
N TRP A 55 11.53 -2.47 -16.33
CA TRP A 55 10.67 -1.38 -15.81
C TRP A 55 9.84 -1.81 -14.58
N LEU A 56 9.32 -3.04 -14.58
CA LEU A 56 8.44 -3.52 -13.52
C LEU A 56 9.20 -3.69 -12.20
N LEU A 57 10.46 -4.11 -12.27
CA LEU A 57 11.35 -4.20 -11.11
C LEU A 57 11.70 -2.81 -10.56
N TYR A 58 11.97 -1.83 -11.42
CA TYR A 58 12.20 -0.45 -11.00
C TYR A 58 10.97 0.17 -10.33
N CYS A 59 9.78 -0.03 -10.90
CA CYS A 59 8.55 0.48 -10.28
C CYS A 59 8.25 -0.21 -8.96
N THR A 60 8.39 -1.54 -8.89
CA THR A 60 8.19 -2.29 -7.64
C THR A 60 9.18 -1.84 -6.56
N SER A 61 10.46 -1.63 -6.90
CA SER A 61 11.46 -1.16 -5.94
C SER A 61 11.19 0.29 -5.50
N ALA A 62 10.79 1.19 -6.41
CA ALA A 62 10.38 2.54 -6.06
C ALA A 62 9.18 2.57 -5.10
N VAL A 63 8.18 1.71 -5.35
CA VAL A 63 7.02 1.53 -4.47
C VAL A 63 7.47 1.01 -3.11
N ALA A 64 8.36 0.01 -3.04
CA ALA A 64 8.88 -0.53 -1.78
C ALA A 64 9.66 0.53 -0.98
N VAL A 65 10.45 1.37 -1.64
CA VAL A 65 11.13 2.52 -1.01
C VAL A 65 10.12 3.55 -0.50
N PHE A 66 9.05 3.81 -1.25
CA PHE A 66 8.02 4.74 -0.80
C PHE A 66 7.35 4.24 0.49
N TRP A 67 6.99 2.95 0.56
CA TRP A 67 6.35 2.38 1.75
C TRP A 67 7.30 2.26 2.94
N THR A 68 8.61 2.03 2.75
CA THR A 68 9.57 2.14 3.87
C THR A 68 9.61 3.55 4.44
N LEU A 69 9.60 4.58 3.57
CA LEU A 69 9.55 5.97 4.00
C LEU A 69 8.23 6.30 4.71
N ASP A 70 7.10 5.74 4.29
CA ASP A 70 5.80 5.92 4.95
C ASP A 70 5.80 5.36 6.38
N ILE A 71 6.42 4.19 6.62
CA ILE A 71 6.61 3.63 7.97
C ILE A 71 7.41 4.61 8.84
N ILE A 72 8.53 5.13 8.33
CA ILE A 72 9.39 6.07 9.07
C ILE A 72 8.63 7.37 9.37
N MET A 73 7.89 7.90 8.40
CA MET A 73 7.08 9.10 8.60
C MET A 73 5.94 8.86 9.60
N THR A 74 5.30 7.70 9.56
CA THR A 74 4.19 7.35 10.46
C THR A 74 4.68 7.24 11.90
N CYS A 75 5.88 6.70 12.14
CA CYS A 75 6.54 6.71 13.46
C CYS A 75 6.82 8.12 14.01
N ARG A 76 6.83 9.14 13.14
CA ARG A 76 7.12 10.54 13.48
C ARG A 76 5.91 11.46 13.35
N THR A 77 4.73 10.91 13.06
CA THR A 77 3.50 11.71 12.88
C THR A 77 2.73 11.78 14.19
N ALA A 78 2.43 12.99 14.66
CA ALA A 78 1.64 13.17 15.88
C ALA A 78 0.19 12.70 15.68
N TYR A 79 -0.45 12.27 16.78
CA TYR A 79 -1.85 11.88 16.78
C TYR A 79 -2.65 12.72 17.79
N TYR A 80 -3.92 12.96 17.49
CA TYR A 80 -4.84 13.63 18.41
C TYR A 80 -5.62 12.61 19.25
N VAL A 81 -5.67 12.81 20.57
CA VAL A 81 -6.61 12.12 21.47
C VAL A 81 -7.27 13.19 22.32
N ALA A 82 -8.60 13.23 22.30
CA ALA A 82 -9.41 14.21 23.04
C ALA A 82 -8.99 15.68 22.79
N GLY A 83 -8.65 16.02 21.54
CA GLY A 83 -8.23 17.38 21.15
C GLY A 83 -6.78 17.75 21.51
N LEU A 84 -6.06 16.90 22.23
CA LEU A 84 -4.65 17.12 22.58
C LEU A 84 -3.72 16.40 21.61
N ALA A 85 -2.73 17.12 21.08
CA ALA A 85 -1.70 16.58 20.20
C ALA A 85 -0.62 15.86 21.02
N TRP A 86 -0.48 14.55 20.82
CA TRP A 86 0.58 13.78 21.46
C TRP A 86 1.83 13.80 20.60
N THR A 87 2.87 14.47 21.08
CA THR A 87 4.14 14.69 20.37
C THR A 87 5.31 13.93 20.98
N ARG A 88 5.07 12.84 21.71
CA ARG A 88 6.14 12.01 22.28
C ARG A 88 6.45 10.86 21.32
N PRO A 89 7.64 10.77 20.71
CA PRO A 89 7.94 9.78 19.67
C PRO A 89 7.81 8.33 20.17
N LEU A 90 8.21 8.08 21.42
CA LEU A 90 8.08 6.75 22.02
C LEU A 90 6.60 6.31 22.18
N MET A 91 5.69 7.26 22.47
CA MET A 91 4.26 6.97 22.57
C MET A 91 3.63 6.75 21.19
N ILE A 92 4.03 7.54 20.20
CA ILE A 92 3.62 7.37 18.79
C ILE A 92 4.03 5.98 18.31
N PHE A 93 5.30 5.63 18.47
CA PHE A 93 5.83 4.32 18.07
C PHE A 93 5.11 3.17 18.80
N ARG A 94 4.94 3.25 20.13
CA ARG A 94 4.24 2.21 20.90
C ARG A 94 2.79 2.00 20.45
N ARG A 95 2.09 3.08 20.08
CA ARG A 95 0.73 2.98 19.53
C ARG A 95 0.76 2.32 18.15
N TYR A 96 1.67 2.75 17.28
CA TYR A 96 1.81 2.20 15.93
C TYR A 96 2.18 0.70 15.94
N CYS A 97 3.08 0.29 16.84
CA CYS A 97 3.41 -1.12 17.09
C CYS A 97 2.20 -1.97 17.46
N ARG A 98 1.21 -1.42 18.18
CA ARG A 98 0.03 -2.15 18.60
C ARG A 98 -1.05 -2.26 17.53
N THR A 99 -1.01 -1.41 16.50
CA THR A 99 -2.08 -1.34 15.50
C THR A 99 -1.70 -2.01 14.20
N THR A 100 -0.67 -1.51 13.51
CA THR A 100 -0.43 -1.85 12.10
C THR A 100 1.03 -2.02 11.73
N PHE A 101 1.97 -1.57 12.58
CA PHE A 101 3.41 -1.62 12.29
C PHE A 101 3.90 -3.02 11.89
N PHE A 102 3.50 -4.08 12.60
CA PHE A 102 3.97 -5.43 12.28
C PHE A 102 3.49 -5.90 10.91
N LEU A 103 2.26 -5.52 10.54
CA LEU A 103 1.70 -5.82 9.22
C LEU A 103 2.43 -5.01 8.13
N ASP A 104 2.58 -3.70 8.33
CA ASP A 104 3.26 -2.83 7.37
C ASP A 104 4.73 -3.25 7.18
N LEU A 105 5.42 -3.57 8.27
CA LEU A 105 6.79 -4.08 8.25
C LEU A 105 6.88 -5.42 7.53
N PHE A 106 5.98 -6.36 7.82
CA PHE A 106 5.96 -7.66 7.16
C PHE A 106 5.79 -7.52 5.64
N ILE A 107 4.84 -6.69 5.18
CA ILE A 107 4.61 -6.45 3.76
C ILE A 107 5.87 -5.87 3.11
N VAL A 108 6.43 -4.82 3.68
CA VAL A 108 7.64 -4.16 3.15
C VAL A 108 8.84 -5.12 3.14
N CYS A 109 9.02 -5.93 4.17
CA CYS A 109 10.07 -6.95 4.20
C CYS A 109 9.94 -7.95 3.06
N VAL A 110 8.73 -8.42 2.75
CA VAL A 110 8.56 -9.36 1.63
C VAL A 110 8.68 -8.67 0.27
N ASP A 111 8.32 -7.40 0.15
CA ASP A 111 8.57 -6.63 -1.07
C ASP A 111 10.07 -6.51 -1.36
N TRP A 112 10.88 -6.20 -0.34
CA TRP A 112 12.33 -6.19 -0.47
C TRP A 112 12.93 -7.57 -0.74
N LEU A 113 12.41 -8.62 -0.09
CA LEU A 113 12.80 -10.00 -0.37
C LEU A 113 12.54 -10.34 -1.85
N THR A 114 11.40 -9.92 -2.38
CA THR A 114 11.03 -10.10 -3.78
C THR A 114 11.98 -9.37 -4.70
N VAL A 115 12.23 -8.07 -4.45
CA VAL A 115 13.15 -7.28 -5.26
C VAL A 115 14.56 -7.89 -5.24
N PHE A 116 15.05 -8.28 -4.06
CA PHE A 116 16.35 -8.90 -3.91
C PHE A 116 16.44 -10.24 -4.64
N ALA A 117 15.46 -11.12 -4.45
CA ALA A 117 15.41 -12.43 -5.11
C ALA A 117 15.44 -12.31 -6.64
N ASN A 118 14.65 -11.41 -7.23
CA ASN A 118 14.62 -11.19 -8.67
C ASN A 118 15.88 -10.47 -9.21
N SER A 119 16.57 -9.69 -8.37
CA SER A 119 17.83 -9.01 -8.77
C SER A 119 19.06 -9.92 -8.68
N VAL A 120 19.08 -10.88 -7.75
CA VAL A 120 20.22 -11.78 -7.51
C VAL A 120 20.09 -13.07 -8.30
N PHE A 121 18.86 -13.55 -8.48
CA PHE A 121 18.53 -14.67 -9.34
C PHE A 121 17.62 -14.14 -10.45
N PRO A 122 18.16 -13.45 -11.46
CA PRO A 122 17.40 -13.18 -12.67
C PRO A 122 16.86 -14.51 -13.16
N GLU A 123 15.59 -14.53 -13.55
CA GLU A 123 14.95 -15.68 -14.20
C GLU A 123 15.62 -15.86 -15.57
N GLU A 124 16.87 -16.33 -15.59
CA GLU A 124 17.45 -16.90 -16.78
C GLU A 124 16.62 -18.13 -17.08
N THR A 125 15.95 -18.11 -18.23
CA THR A 125 15.12 -19.16 -18.80
C THR A 125 15.86 -20.51 -18.81
N SER A 126 15.99 -21.18 -17.67
CA SER A 126 16.62 -22.48 -17.54
C SER A 126 15.55 -23.57 -17.71
N SER A 127 15.16 -23.75 -18.97
CA SER A 127 14.78 -25.06 -19.46
C SER A 127 15.99 -25.99 -19.37
N GLN A 128 16.31 -26.49 -18.18
CA GLN A 128 17.09 -27.71 -18.01
C GLN A 128 17.04 -28.15 -16.54
N ALA A 129 16.39 -29.28 -16.34
CA ALA A 129 16.29 -29.99 -15.08
C ALA A 129 17.68 -30.20 -14.47
N SER A 130 17.90 -29.74 -13.24
CA SER A 130 18.94 -30.27 -12.38
C SER A 130 18.48 -30.30 -10.92
N ASP A 131 18.59 -31.48 -10.32
CA ASP A 131 18.11 -31.79 -8.98
C ASP A 131 18.83 -30.96 -7.90
N ASN A 132 18.06 -30.12 -7.20
CA ASN A 132 18.30 -29.54 -5.87
C ASN A 132 19.49 -28.55 -5.76
N PRO A 133 19.27 -27.24 -5.98
CA PRO A 133 18.65 -26.32 -5.01
C PRO A 133 17.74 -25.23 -5.64
N GLU A 134 17.28 -25.44 -6.87
CA GLU A 134 16.48 -24.47 -7.65
C GLU A 134 15.03 -24.29 -7.15
N VAL A 135 14.57 -25.20 -6.28
CA VAL A 135 13.20 -25.24 -5.76
C VAL A 135 12.88 -24.03 -4.86
N ILE A 136 13.90 -23.43 -4.23
CA ILE A 136 13.71 -22.30 -3.30
C ILE A 136 13.42 -21.01 -4.07
N GLY A 137 14.14 -20.74 -5.16
CA GLY A 137 13.96 -19.55 -6.00
C GLY A 137 12.58 -19.51 -6.68
N ALA A 138 12.18 -20.60 -7.33
CA ALA A 138 10.87 -20.70 -7.97
C ALA A 138 9.71 -20.61 -6.96
N LYS A 139 9.86 -21.17 -5.76
CA LYS A 139 8.87 -21.01 -4.68
C LYS A 139 8.82 -19.57 -4.18
N LEU A 140 9.97 -18.92 -3.96
CA LEU A 140 10.06 -17.51 -3.55
C LEU A 140 9.39 -16.56 -4.56
N VAL A 141 9.55 -16.81 -5.87
CA VAL A 141 8.86 -16.06 -6.92
C VAL A 141 7.35 -16.28 -6.86
N ARG A 142 6.86 -17.50 -6.58
CA ARG A 142 5.42 -17.73 -6.36
C ARG A 142 4.92 -17.03 -5.09
N PHE A 143 5.70 -17.02 -4.00
CA PHE A 143 5.38 -16.29 -2.77
C PHE A 143 5.37 -14.77 -2.97
N SER A 144 6.15 -14.23 -3.90
CA SER A 144 6.16 -12.79 -4.23
C SER A 144 4.81 -12.29 -4.78
N LYS A 145 4.04 -13.16 -5.41
CA LYS A 145 2.70 -12.82 -5.93
C LYS A 145 1.68 -12.72 -4.80
N ALA A 146 1.81 -13.57 -3.78
CA ALA A 146 0.90 -13.59 -2.63
C ALA A 146 1.00 -12.30 -1.80
N THR A 147 2.19 -11.70 -1.67
CA THR A 147 2.37 -10.50 -0.84
C THR A 147 1.74 -9.26 -1.45
N ARG A 148 1.68 -9.19 -2.77
CA ARG A 148 0.94 -8.14 -3.48
C ARG A 148 -0.57 -8.23 -3.22
N VAL A 149 -1.12 -9.45 -3.12
CA VAL A 149 -2.53 -9.67 -2.74
C VAL A 149 -2.78 -9.22 -1.30
N VAL A 150 -1.87 -9.54 -0.38
CA VAL A 150 -1.95 -9.08 1.02
C VAL A 150 -2.03 -7.55 1.09
N ARG A 151 -1.27 -6.82 0.26
CA ARG A 151 -1.31 -5.35 0.20
C ARG A 151 -2.70 -4.80 -0.19
N ILE A 152 -3.42 -5.46 -1.11
CA ILE A 152 -4.79 -5.06 -1.52
C ILE A 152 -5.78 -5.26 -0.38
N VAL A 153 -5.67 -6.37 0.35
CA VAL A 153 -6.61 -6.76 1.41
C VAL A 153 -6.29 -6.08 2.76
N SER A 154 -5.14 -5.41 2.85
CA SER A 154 -4.67 -4.78 4.09
C SER A 154 -5.62 -3.68 4.57
N VAL A 155 -5.98 -3.73 5.85
CA VAL A 155 -6.87 -2.76 6.50
C VAL A 155 -6.31 -1.33 6.43
N THR A 156 -4.97 -1.17 6.43
CA THR A 156 -4.30 0.14 6.27
C THR A 156 -4.56 0.76 4.90
N CYS A 157 -4.54 -0.05 3.83
CA CYS A 157 -4.87 0.35 2.47
C CYS A 157 -6.33 0.82 2.40
N LEU A 158 -7.25 -0.01 2.91
CA LEU A 158 -8.69 0.32 2.95
C LEU A 158 -8.98 1.58 3.75
N PHE A 159 -8.32 1.76 4.90
CA PHE A 159 -8.49 2.94 5.75
C PHE A 159 -8.00 4.21 5.05
N ARG A 160 -6.84 4.17 4.37
CA ARG A 160 -6.31 5.31 3.61
C ARG A 160 -7.23 5.69 2.45
N ILE A 161 -7.70 4.69 1.69
CA ILE A 161 -8.68 4.88 0.63
C ILE A 161 -9.96 5.50 1.19
N PHE A 162 -10.52 4.94 2.26
CA PHE A 162 -11.72 5.45 2.91
C PHE A 162 -11.56 6.91 3.38
N LEU A 163 -10.43 7.21 4.01
CA LEU A 163 -10.12 8.55 4.50
C LEU A 163 -10.00 9.55 3.35
N PHE A 164 -9.37 9.16 2.25
CA PHE A 164 -9.28 9.98 1.05
C PHE A 164 -10.66 10.24 0.44
N TRP A 165 -11.49 9.21 0.28
CA TRP A 165 -12.87 9.37 -0.21
C TRP A 165 -13.69 10.29 0.67
N ARG A 166 -13.53 10.21 2.00
CA ARG A 166 -14.22 11.11 2.93
C ARG A 166 -13.78 12.57 2.73
N HIS A 167 -12.48 12.82 2.65
CA HIS A 167 -11.96 14.17 2.41
C HIS A 167 -12.37 14.73 1.05
N LEU A 168 -12.41 13.87 0.02
CA LEU A 168 -12.85 14.25 -1.31
C LEU A 168 -14.35 14.58 -1.31
N GLY A 169 -15.17 13.75 -0.65
CA GLY A 169 -16.60 14.02 -0.43
C GLY A 169 -16.81 15.38 0.24
N ASP A 170 -16.18 15.61 1.40
CA ASP A 170 -16.33 16.86 2.15
C ASP A 170 -15.95 18.12 1.34
N ARG A 171 -14.99 18.02 0.41
CA ARG A 171 -14.57 19.13 -0.47
C ARG A 171 -15.48 19.29 -1.70
N LEU A 172 -16.02 18.20 -2.23
CA LEU A 172 -16.95 18.24 -3.38
C LEU A 172 -18.36 18.69 -2.95
N HIS A 173 -18.71 18.56 -1.67
CA HIS A 173 -20.03 18.86 -1.10
C HIS A 173 -20.43 20.35 -1.01
N GLY A 174 -19.90 21.23 -1.86
CA GLY A 174 -20.24 22.67 -1.88
C GLY A 174 -21.71 22.99 -2.20
N GLY A 175 -22.51 22.04 -2.70
CA GLY A 175 -23.94 22.20 -2.93
C GLY A 175 -24.73 20.90 -2.77
N SER A 176 -26.00 20.99 -2.36
CA SER A 176 -26.87 19.81 -2.11
C SER A 176 -27.00 18.86 -3.30
N SER A 177 -26.96 19.38 -4.53
CA SER A 177 -27.02 18.56 -5.75
C SER A 177 -25.70 17.84 -6.08
N SER A 178 -24.56 18.39 -5.67
CA SER A 178 -23.23 17.81 -5.95
C SER A 178 -22.98 16.54 -5.15
N LYS A 179 -23.61 16.39 -3.97
CA LYS A 179 -23.47 15.21 -3.11
C LYS A 179 -23.88 13.92 -3.83
N TYR A 180 -25.06 13.92 -4.43
CA TYR A 180 -25.59 12.74 -5.13
C TYR A 180 -24.72 12.35 -6.33
N VAL A 181 -24.23 13.33 -7.10
CA VAL A 181 -23.37 13.08 -8.25
C VAL A 181 -22.02 12.48 -7.82
N GLY A 182 -21.41 13.00 -6.76
CA GLY A 182 -20.17 12.47 -6.20
C GLY A 182 -20.30 11.04 -5.68
N ASP A 183 -21.39 10.75 -4.96
CA ASP A 183 -21.68 9.42 -4.45
C ASP A 183 -21.91 8.40 -5.58
N MET A 184 -22.62 8.78 -6.65
CA MET A 184 -22.81 7.94 -7.83
C MET A 184 -21.49 7.67 -8.57
N ALA A 185 -20.68 8.71 -8.77
CA ALA A 185 -19.36 8.56 -9.41
C ALA A 185 -18.46 7.61 -8.61
N ARG A 186 -18.48 7.70 -7.27
CA ARG A 186 -17.75 6.78 -6.38
C ARG A 186 -18.17 5.33 -6.59
N LEU A 187 -19.47 5.04 -6.67
CA LEU A 187 -19.97 3.68 -6.92
C LEU A 187 -19.52 3.16 -8.28
N ILE A 188 -19.58 3.98 -9.32
CA ILE A 188 -19.12 3.61 -10.67
C ILE A 188 -17.63 3.25 -10.65
N VAL A 189 -16.78 4.05 -10.00
CA VAL A 189 -15.35 3.76 -9.88
C VAL A 189 -15.10 2.44 -9.16
N ILE A 190 -15.83 2.16 -8.07
CA ILE A 190 -15.72 0.89 -7.34
C ILE A 190 -16.15 -0.29 -8.22
N ILE A 191 -17.25 -0.15 -8.97
CA ILE A 191 -17.75 -1.20 -9.88
C ILE A 191 -16.73 -1.49 -10.98
N ILE A 192 -16.17 -0.46 -11.62
CA ILE A 192 -15.14 -0.61 -12.65
C ILE A 192 -13.92 -1.32 -12.07
N TRP A 193 -13.48 -0.94 -10.87
CA TRP A 193 -12.33 -1.56 -10.23
C TRP A 193 -12.58 -3.03 -9.88
N ILE A 194 -13.75 -3.38 -9.33
CA ILE A 194 -14.10 -4.78 -9.05
C ILE A 194 -14.16 -5.57 -10.37
N ASN A 195 -14.74 -5.00 -11.43
CA ASN A 195 -14.79 -5.65 -12.74
C ASN A 195 -13.39 -5.91 -13.33
N HIS A 196 -12.46 -4.97 -13.15
CA HIS A 196 -11.04 -5.15 -13.49
C HIS A 196 -10.41 -6.32 -12.74
N VAL A 197 -10.62 -6.39 -11.42
CA VAL A 197 -10.10 -7.51 -10.61
C VAL A 197 -10.72 -8.83 -11.05
N MET A 198 -12.05 -8.88 -11.24
CA MET A 198 -12.76 -10.08 -11.68
C MET A 198 -12.29 -10.58 -13.05
N SER A 199 -12.09 -9.69 -14.01
CA SER A 199 -11.61 -10.07 -15.34
C SER A 199 -10.17 -10.58 -15.30
N CYS A 200 -9.29 -9.96 -14.50
CA CYS A 200 -7.93 -10.44 -14.27
C CYS A 200 -7.94 -11.83 -13.61
N THR A 201 -8.74 -12.03 -12.56
CA THR A 201 -8.88 -13.32 -11.88
C THR A 201 -9.42 -14.39 -12.81
N TRP A 202 -10.42 -14.08 -13.63
CA TRP A 202 -10.96 -15.01 -14.62
C TRP A 202 -9.90 -15.45 -15.62
N PHE A 203 -9.14 -14.50 -16.17
CA PHE A 203 -8.02 -14.80 -17.08
C PHE A 203 -6.94 -15.65 -16.42
N TYR A 204 -6.58 -15.34 -15.16
CA TYR A 204 -5.63 -16.13 -14.39
C TYR A 204 -6.09 -17.59 -14.22
N ILE A 205 -7.34 -17.81 -13.81
CA ILE A 205 -7.93 -19.15 -13.66
C ILE A 205 -7.89 -19.89 -15.00
N GLY A 206 -8.25 -19.23 -16.10
CA GLY A 206 -8.21 -19.81 -17.44
C GLY A 206 -6.81 -20.31 -17.82
N ARG A 207 -5.76 -19.52 -17.54
CA ARG A 207 -4.38 -19.96 -17.79
C ARG A 207 -3.95 -21.14 -16.93
N VAL A 208 -4.28 -21.13 -15.64
CA VAL A 208 -3.94 -22.24 -14.74
C VAL A 208 -4.66 -23.52 -15.18
N ALA A 209 -5.96 -23.42 -15.52
CA ALA A 209 -6.75 -24.56 -15.98
C ALA A 209 -6.20 -25.18 -17.28
N ILE A 210 -5.79 -24.35 -18.26
CA ILE A 210 -5.17 -24.85 -19.50
C ILE A 210 -3.81 -25.52 -19.21
N GLY A 211 -3.01 -24.92 -18.32
CA GLY A 211 -1.70 -25.45 -17.93
C GLY A 211 -1.75 -26.82 -17.25
N ASP A 212 -2.80 -27.09 -16.47
CA ASP A 212 -2.97 -28.38 -15.78
C ASP A 212 -3.52 -29.50 -16.70
N THR A 213 -4.12 -29.15 -17.85
CA THR A 213 -4.68 -30.12 -18.81
C THR A 213 -3.71 -30.61 -19.89
N GLY A 214 -2.50 -30.06 -19.98
CA GLY A 214 -1.37 -30.68 -20.71
C GLY A 214 -1.60 -31.07 -22.17
N LEU A 215 -2.36 -30.28 -22.94
CA LEU A 215 -2.40 -30.36 -24.41
C LEU A 215 -1.54 -29.27 -25.05
#